data_AF-A0A4R3LQB3-F1
#
_entry.id   AF-A0A4R3LQB3-F1
#
_cell.length_a   1.000
_cell.length_b   1.000
_cell.length_c   1.000
_cell.angle_alpha   90.00
_cell.angle_beta   90.00
_cell.angle_gamma   90.00
#
_symmetry.space_group_name_H-M   'P 1'
#
loop_
_entity.id
_entity.type
_entity.pdbx_description
1 polymer ?
#
loop_
_entity_poly.entity_id
_entity_poly.type
_entity_poly.pdbx_seq_one_letter_code
_entity_poly.pdbx_strand_id
1 'polypeptide(L)'
;MPVTRARLAFAATLLFQIPLLGPAVSMALLPTAAQAQTRSMLSGVTFVETAGISNLFEMESSALALKKSENPQIRAYAERMSRDHAEIMSRLKSAAAEAYGQIPIPTELDARHEAMIEKLNAAQGTDFDMLYVQLQTQAHHAAVGVYAAYATDGDQSVLKSFAEKTVPVLREHLDAIKAFEVKT
;
A
#
# COMPACT_ATOMS: atom_id res chain seq x y z
N MET A 1 -79.36 61.56 -56.42
CA MET A 1 -78.71 62.30 -55.30
C MET A 1 -79.63 62.16 -54.08
N PRO A 2 -79.20 62.07 -52.79
CA PRO A 2 -77.85 62.23 -52.19
C PRO A 2 -77.54 61.27 -50.99
N VAL A 3 -76.46 61.61 -50.26
CA VAL A 3 -76.09 61.43 -48.82
C VAL A 3 -75.39 60.17 -48.27
N THR A 4 -74.23 60.48 -47.68
CA THR A 4 -73.32 59.83 -46.72
C THR A 4 -73.97 59.31 -45.41
N ARG A 5 -73.35 58.31 -44.76
CA ARG A 5 -72.65 58.41 -43.44
C ARG A 5 -72.13 57.05 -42.93
N ALA A 6 -71.03 57.12 -42.19
CA ALA A 6 -70.25 56.04 -41.60
C ALA A 6 -70.90 55.36 -40.37
N ARG A 7 -70.44 54.15 -40.01
CA ARG A 7 -70.06 53.75 -38.63
C ARG A 7 -69.36 52.38 -38.57
N LEU A 8 -68.36 52.32 -37.67
CA LEU A 8 -67.55 51.17 -37.25
C LEU A 8 -68.38 50.01 -36.65
N ALA A 9 -67.89 48.77 -36.81
CA ALA A 9 -68.01 47.71 -35.81
C ALA A 9 -66.84 46.70 -35.93
N PHE A 10 -66.51 46.14 -34.77
CA PHE A 10 -65.33 45.37 -34.39
C PHE A 10 -65.43 43.86 -34.69
N ALA A 11 -64.25 43.22 -34.85
CA ALA A 11 -63.85 41.84 -34.48
C ALA A 11 -64.62 40.64 -35.11
N ALA A 12 -64.07 39.45 -35.34
CA ALA A 12 -62.82 38.79 -34.96
C ALA A 12 -62.49 37.74 -36.06
N THR A 13 -61.22 37.58 -36.39
CA THR A 13 -60.74 36.68 -37.45
C THR A 13 -60.26 35.34 -36.87
N LEU A 14 -60.69 34.27 -37.58
CA LEU A 14 -60.31 32.85 -37.65
C LEU A 14 -59.20 32.24 -36.76
N LEU A 15 -59.60 31.13 -36.13
CA LEU A 15 -59.10 29.73 -36.20
C LEU A 15 -57.64 29.38 -36.62
N PHE A 16 -57.02 28.60 -35.71
CA PHE A 16 -56.17 27.40 -35.86
C PHE A 16 -54.70 27.55 -36.33
N GLN A 17 -53.75 27.22 -35.43
CA GLN A 17 -52.66 26.23 -35.61
C GLN A 17 -51.91 25.97 -34.28
N ILE A 18 -51.46 24.72 -34.06
CA ILE A 18 -50.79 24.16 -32.87
C ILE A 18 -49.24 24.22 -33.05
N PRO A 19 -48.46 24.42 -31.98
CA PRO A 19 -47.35 23.49 -31.65
C PRO A 19 -47.28 23.18 -30.13
N LEU A 20 -47.14 21.91 -29.71
CA LEU A 20 -45.93 21.07 -29.58
C LEU A 20 -45.09 21.34 -28.30
N LEU A 21 -45.09 20.34 -27.40
CA LEU A 21 -44.09 19.98 -26.37
C LEU A 21 -43.67 21.00 -25.29
N GLY A 22 -44.11 20.75 -24.05
CA GLY A 22 -43.48 21.23 -22.81
C GLY A 22 -42.97 20.05 -21.96
N PRO A 23 -41.87 20.21 -21.18
CA PRO A 23 -41.03 19.09 -20.76
C PRO A 23 -41.58 18.32 -19.55
N ALA A 24 -41.36 17.00 -19.56
CA ALA A 24 -41.55 16.11 -18.42
C ALA A 24 -40.56 16.46 -17.30
N VAL A 25 -41.07 16.79 -16.11
CA VAL A 25 -40.25 16.92 -14.90
C VAL A 25 -40.06 15.54 -14.29
N SER A 26 -38.98 14.86 -14.70
CA SER A 26 -38.44 13.72 -13.97
C SER A 26 -37.31 14.25 -13.08
N MET A 27 -37.61 14.59 -11.82
CA MET A 27 -36.55 14.80 -10.83
C MET A 27 -36.13 13.44 -10.27
N ALA A 28 -34.93 13.05 -10.68
CA ALA A 28 -34.25 11.83 -10.30
C ALA A 28 -34.04 11.73 -8.78
N LEU A 29 -34.24 10.53 -8.23
CA LEU A 29 -33.69 10.14 -6.94
C LEU A 29 -32.17 10.34 -6.98
N LEU A 30 -31.64 11.22 -6.14
CA LEU A 30 -30.20 11.29 -5.88
C LEU A 30 -29.77 9.96 -5.27
N PRO A 31 -28.74 9.27 -5.80
CA PRO A 31 -28.13 8.19 -5.07
C PRO A 31 -27.47 8.81 -3.84
N THR A 32 -27.86 8.35 -2.65
CA THR A 32 -27.10 8.52 -1.42
C THR A 32 -25.64 8.18 -1.73
N ALA A 33 -24.75 9.17 -1.63
CA ALA A 33 -23.32 8.92 -1.62
C ALA A 33 -23.06 7.88 -0.55
N ALA A 34 -22.76 6.65 -0.98
CA ALA A 34 -22.31 5.60 -0.10
C ALA A 34 -21.21 6.21 0.77
N GLN A 35 -21.37 6.14 2.08
CA GLN A 35 -20.28 6.34 3.02
C GLN A 35 -19.15 5.43 2.55
N ALA A 36 -18.16 6.01 1.89
CA ALA A 36 -16.89 5.36 1.64
C ALA A 36 -16.35 5.08 3.03
N GLN A 37 -16.58 3.85 3.47
CA GLN A 37 -16.07 3.32 4.71
C GLN A 37 -14.58 3.63 4.71
N THR A 38 -14.16 4.48 5.63
CA THR A 38 -12.76 4.76 5.91
C THR A 38 -12.16 3.45 6.38
N ARG A 39 -11.84 2.56 5.42
CA ARG A 39 -10.85 1.51 5.64
C ARG A 39 -9.63 2.26 6.12
N SER A 40 -9.08 1.85 7.27
CA SER A 40 -7.82 2.39 7.74
C SER A 40 -6.78 2.11 6.65
N MET A 41 -6.56 3.09 5.79
CA MET A 41 -5.53 3.05 4.77
C MET A 41 -4.23 3.25 5.54
N LEU A 42 -3.33 2.27 5.49
CA LEU A 42 -1.95 2.52 5.85
C LEU A 42 -1.46 3.62 4.90
N SER A 43 -1.13 4.80 5.42
CA SER A 43 -0.67 5.91 4.57
C SER A 43 0.66 5.53 3.91
N GLY A 44 0.93 6.03 2.71
CA GLY A 44 2.20 5.74 2.03
C GLY A 44 3.43 6.19 2.82
N VAL A 45 3.34 7.27 3.60
CA VAL A 45 4.41 7.69 4.51
C VAL A 45 4.65 6.65 5.60
N THR A 46 3.58 6.21 6.27
CA THR A 46 3.67 5.17 7.32
C THR A 46 4.15 3.84 6.74
N PHE A 47 3.76 3.50 5.51
CA PHE A 47 4.25 2.32 4.81
C PHE A 47 5.74 2.42 4.53
N VAL A 48 6.24 3.55 4.01
CA VAL A 48 7.67 3.75 3.74
C VAL A 48 8.49 3.66 5.03
N GLU A 49 8.01 4.26 6.12
CA GLU A 49 8.65 4.16 7.43
C GLU A 49 8.70 2.72 7.93
N THR A 50 7.55 2.03 7.95
CA THR A 50 7.44 0.65 8.43
C THR A 50 8.29 -0.31 7.59
N ALA A 51 8.23 -0.19 6.26
CA ALA A 51 9.01 -0.99 5.34
C ALA A 51 10.52 -0.72 5.48
N GLY A 52 10.90 0.55 5.68
CA GLY A 52 12.28 0.96 5.89
C GLY A 52 12.88 0.33 7.15
N ILE A 53 12.21 0.46 8.30
CA ILE A 53 12.65 -0.13 9.57
C ILE A 53 12.70 -1.66 9.47
N SER A 54 11.67 -2.29 8.92
CA SER A 54 11.65 -3.75 8.71
C SER A 54 12.85 -4.18 7.87
N ASN A 55 13.16 -3.48 6.76
CA ASN A 55 14.26 -3.83 5.89
C ASN A 55 15.64 -3.60 6.54
N LEU A 56 15.79 -2.57 7.38
CA LEU A 56 17.01 -2.39 8.18
C LEU A 56 17.23 -3.57 9.13
N PHE A 57 16.17 -4.02 9.80
CA PHE A 57 16.24 -5.17 10.70
C PHE A 57 16.70 -6.44 9.96
N GLU A 58 16.15 -6.70 8.77
CA GLU A 58 16.53 -7.88 7.98
C GLU A 58 18.01 -7.83 7.57
N MET A 59 18.51 -6.66 7.18
CA MET A 59 19.92 -6.47 6.82
C MET A 59 20.86 -6.63 8.02
N GLU A 60 20.53 -6.02 9.17
CA GLU A 60 21.37 -6.09 10.37
C GLU A 60 21.38 -7.49 11.00
N SER A 61 20.22 -8.12 11.12
CA SER A 61 20.12 -9.48 11.65
C SER A 61 20.83 -10.49 10.76
N SER A 62 20.78 -10.32 9.42
CA SER A 62 21.52 -11.14 8.48
C SER A 62 23.03 -10.93 8.58
N ALA A 63 23.50 -9.69 8.77
CA ALA A 63 24.92 -9.42 9.01
C ALA A 63 25.42 -10.11 10.29
N LEU A 64 24.60 -10.12 11.36
CA LEU A 64 24.91 -10.88 12.57
C LEU A 64 24.98 -12.39 12.30
N ALA A 65 24.04 -12.94 11.52
CA ALA A 65 24.05 -14.36 11.18
C ALA A 65 25.30 -14.77 10.39
N LEU A 66 25.74 -13.95 9.44
CA LEU A 66 26.98 -14.18 8.69
C LEU A 66 28.23 -14.12 9.57
N LYS A 67 28.18 -13.36 10.67
CA LYS A 67 29.28 -13.23 11.63
C LYS A 67 29.29 -14.35 12.68
N LYS A 68 28.11 -14.82 13.10
CA LYS A 68 27.97 -15.63 14.34
C LYS A 68 27.51 -17.07 14.10
N SER A 69 26.81 -17.36 13.01
CA SER A 69 26.35 -18.72 12.73
C SER A 69 27.45 -19.52 12.03
N GLU A 70 27.66 -20.75 12.51
CA GLU A 70 28.47 -21.78 11.86
C GLU A 70 27.61 -22.71 10.98
N ASN A 71 26.28 -22.61 11.06
CA ASN A 71 25.37 -23.45 10.29
C ASN A 71 25.33 -22.98 8.82
N PRO A 72 25.73 -23.83 7.85
CA PRO A 72 25.81 -23.45 6.45
C PRO A 72 24.45 -23.05 5.85
N GLN A 73 23.34 -23.60 6.33
CA GLN A 73 22.00 -23.25 5.84
C GLN A 73 21.58 -21.85 6.28
N ILE A 74 21.86 -21.50 7.54
CA ILE A 74 21.58 -20.15 8.08
C ILE A 74 22.45 -19.10 7.39
N ARG A 75 23.74 -19.40 7.19
CA ARG A 75 24.64 -18.49 6.46
C ARG A 75 24.17 -18.26 5.03
N ALA A 76 23.82 -19.31 4.29
CA ALA A 76 23.32 -19.19 2.92
C ALA A 76 22.00 -18.39 2.85
N TYR A 77 21.11 -18.58 3.82
CA TYR A 77 19.89 -17.78 3.93
C TYR A 77 20.21 -16.30 4.20
N ALA A 78 21.09 -16.01 5.16
CA ALA A 78 21.48 -14.64 5.50
C ALA A 78 22.20 -13.91 4.35
N GLU A 79 23.01 -14.61 3.53
CA GLU A 79 23.60 -14.04 2.31
C GLU A 79 22.52 -13.61 1.32
N ARG A 80 21.52 -14.48 1.11
CA ARG A 80 20.37 -14.18 0.26
C ARG A 80 19.54 -13.01 0.80
N MET A 81 19.25 -12.97 2.11
CA MET A 81 18.54 -11.86 2.75
C MET A 81 19.28 -10.55 2.55
N SER A 82 20.59 -10.52 2.81
CA SER A 82 21.40 -9.31 2.70
C SER A 82 21.35 -8.71 1.29
N ARG A 83 21.45 -9.56 0.26
CA ARG A 83 21.37 -9.14 -1.14
C ARG A 83 19.97 -8.66 -1.52
N ASP A 84 18.96 -9.48 -1.27
CA ASP A 84 17.60 -9.20 -1.71
C ASP A 84 17.02 -7.97 -0.98
N HIS A 85 17.30 -7.82 0.32
CA HIS A 85 16.88 -6.65 1.10
C HIS A 85 17.65 -5.37 0.76
N ALA A 86 18.90 -5.45 0.29
CA ALA A 86 19.58 -4.28 -0.26
C ALA A 86 18.87 -3.78 -1.54
N GLU A 87 18.43 -4.70 -2.41
CA GLU A 87 17.65 -4.35 -3.60
C GLU A 87 16.27 -3.78 -3.22
N ILE A 88 15.57 -4.40 -2.27
CA ILE A 88 14.27 -3.92 -1.78
C ILE A 88 14.40 -2.51 -1.19
N MET A 89 15.43 -2.23 -0.39
CA MET A 89 15.70 -0.89 0.14
C MET A 89 15.95 0.13 -0.96
N SER A 90 16.75 -0.22 -1.98
CA SER A 90 16.99 0.66 -3.12
C SER A 90 15.70 0.99 -3.86
N ARG A 91 14.86 -0.02 -4.11
CA ARG A 91 13.56 0.13 -4.77
C ARG A 91 12.56 0.92 -3.92
N LEU A 92 12.56 0.73 -2.60
CA LEU A 92 11.75 1.51 -1.67
C LEU A 92 12.13 3.00 -1.74
N LYS A 93 13.43 3.31 -1.71
CA LYS A 93 13.95 4.68 -1.85
C LYS A 93 13.50 5.33 -3.15
N SER A 94 13.61 4.62 -4.27
CA SER A 94 13.14 5.12 -5.57
C SER A 94 11.63 5.35 -5.59
N ALA A 95 10.83 4.40 -5.10
CA ALA A 95 9.38 4.51 -5.11
C ALA A 95 8.87 5.63 -4.18
N ALA A 96 9.50 5.80 -3.01
CA ALA A 96 9.23 6.90 -2.09
C ALA A 96 9.57 8.26 -2.73
N ALA A 97 10.72 8.36 -3.41
CA ALA A 97 11.14 9.56 -4.11
C ALA A 97 10.19 9.95 -5.24
N GLU A 98 9.68 8.96 -5.98
CA GLU A 98 8.70 9.19 -7.05
C GLU A 98 7.33 9.60 -6.50
N ALA A 99 6.88 9.00 -5.38
CA ALA A 99 5.59 9.29 -4.78
C ALA A 99 5.53 10.67 -4.08
N TYR A 100 6.63 11.08 -3.44
CA TYR A 100 6.61 12.23 -2.53
C TYR A 100 7.75 13.23 -2.71
N GLY A 101 8.69 12.98 -3.62
CA GLY A 101 9.96 13.69 -3.64
C GLY A 101 10.85 13.27 -2.46
N GLN A 102 11.64 14.20 -1.92
CA GLN A 102 12.56 13.86 -0.84
C GLN A 102 11.80 13.73 0.49
N ILE A 103 11.52 12.48 0.90
CA ILE A 103 11.00 12.18 2.24
C ILE A 103 12.04 11.45 3.08
N PRO A 104 12.01 11.62 4.42
CA PRO A 104 12.85 10.83 5.31
C PRO A 104 12.56 9.33 5.12
N ILE A 105 13.62 8.56 4.95
CA ILE A 105 13.58 7.10 5.00
C ILE A 105 14.41 6.71 6.21
N PRO A 106 13.91 5.82 7.08
CA PRO A 106 14.65 5.40 8.26
C PRO A 106 16.07 4.97 7.93
N THR A 107 17.03 5.46 8.71
CA THR A 107 18.44 5.08 8.68
C THR A 107 18.87 4.33 9.92
N GLU A 108 17.98 4.24 10.90
CA GLU A 108 18.17 3.62 12.20
C GLU A 108 16.93 2.77 12.51
N LEU A 109 17.11 1.76 13.36
CA LEU A 109 16.03 0.91 13.84
C LEU A 109 15.17 1.67 14.85
N ASP A 110 13.91 1.25 15.01
CA ASP A 110 13.13 1.65 16.18
C ASP A 110 13.54 0.83 17.41
N ALA A 111 13.15 1.30 18.59
CA ALA A 111 13.50 0.66 19.86
C ALA A 111 13.09 -0.83 19.94
N ARG A 112 12.02 -1.23 19.23
CA ARG A 112 11.58 -2.63 19.20
C ARG A 112 12.57 -3.48 18.41
N HIS A 113 12.94 -3.05 17.22
CA HIS A 113 13.86 -3.79 16.36
C HIS A 113 15.30 -3.75 16.89
N GLU A 114 15.71 -2.64 17.51
CA GLU A 114 16.97 -2.56 18.26
C GLU A 114 17.04 -3.64 19.35
N ALA A 115 16.00 -3.76 20.19
CA ALA A 115 15.95 -4.78 21.23
C ALA A 115 16.00 -6.22 20.66
N MET A 116 15.43 -6.45 19.47
CA MET A 116 15.53 -7.74 18.78
C MET A 116 16.96 -8.02 18.32
N ILE A 117 17.64 -7.03 17.75
CA ILE A 117 19.06 -7.13 17.34
C ILE A 117 19.96 -7.35 18.55
N GLU A 118 19.75 -6.63 19.66
CA GLU A 118 20.51 -6.80 20.90
C GLU A 118 20.36 -8.23 21.44
N LYS A 119 19.12 -8.73 21.52
CA LYS A 119 18.83 -10.08 21.97
C LYS A 119 19.50 -11.13 21.08
N LEU A 120 19.42 -10.95 19.75
CA LEU A 120 20.07 -11.82 18.79
C LEU A 120 21.59 -11.80 18.94
N ASN A 121 22.17 -10.61 19.10
CA ASN A 121 23.62 -10.44 19.26
C ASN A 121 24.13 -11.04 20.58
N ALA A 122 23.32 -11.07 21.64
CA ALA A 122 23.66 -11.70 22.91
C ALA A 122 23.66 -13.24 22.85
N ALA A 123 22.88 -13.83 21.94
CA ALA A 123 22.83 -15.28 21.75
C ALA A 123 24.09 -15.83 21.07
N GLN A 124 24.36 -17.12 21.26
CA GLN A 124 25.55 -17.82 20.70
C GLN A 124 25.22 -19.27 20.31
N GLY A 125 26.00 -19.84 19.39
CA GLY A 125 25.85 -21.23 18.96
C GLY A 125 24.44 -21.58 18.51
N THR A 126 23.93 -22.72 18.96
CA THR A 126 22.58 -23.20 18.63
C THR A 126 21.47 -22.24 19.09
N ASP A 127 21.63 -21.56 20.23
CA ASP A 127 20.64 -20.58 20.71
C ASP A 127 20.55 -19.36 19.77
N PHE A 128 21.69 -18.95 19.21
CA PHE A 128 21.71 -17.91 18.18
C PHE A 128 20.93 -18.35 16.94
N ASP A 129 21.23 -19.55 16.45
CA ASP A 129 20.61 -20.10 15.24
C ASP A 129 19.08 -20.23 15.39
N MET A 130 18.62 -20.76 16.52
CA MET A 130 17.20 -20.87 16.84
C MET A 130 16.52 -19.51 16.93
N LEU A 131 17.15 -18.55 17.61
CA LEU A 131 16.61 -17.20 17.76
C LEU A 131 16.56 -16.47 16.43
N TYR A 132 17.58 -16.63 15.57
CA TYR A 132 17.59 -16.07 14.23
C TYR A 132 16.40 -16.57 13.41
N VAL A 133 16.19 -17.91 13.34
CA VAL A 133 15.06 -18.51 12.63
C VAL A 133 13.72 -18.00 13.16
N GLN A 134 13.57 -17.91 14.48
CA GLN A 134 12.36 -17.39 15.11
C GLN A 134 12.08 -15.93 14.72
N LEU A 135 13.09 -15.07 14.82
CA LEU A 135 12.95 -13.63 14.53
C LEU A 135 12.69 -13.39 13.04
N GLN A 136 13.40 -14.09 12.15
CA GLN A 136 13.19 -14.02 10.70
C GLN A 136 11.79 -14.49 10.30
N THR A 137 11.30 -15.58 10.89
CA THR A 137 9.92 -16.05 10.64
C THR A 137 8.88 -15.00 11.07
N GLN A 138 9.08 -14.36 12.22
CA GLN A 138 8.18 -13.32 12.71
C GLN A 138 8.23 -12.08 11.82
N ALA A 139 9.43 -11.61 11.47
CA ALA A 139 9.62 -10.40 10.67
C ALA A 139 9.06 -10.56 9.26
N HIS A 140 9.37 -11.66 8.57
CA HIS A 140 8.80 -11.91 7.23
C HIS A 140 7.29 -12.11 7.24
N HIS A 141 6.72 -12.76 8.27
CA HIS A 141 5.26 -12.87 8.38
C HIS A 141 4.60 -11.48 8.51
N ALA A 142 5.16 -10.60 9.35
CA ALA A 142 4.69 -9.23 9.48
C ALA A 142 4.86 -8.43 8.18
N ALA A 143 6.03 -8.53 7.55
CA ALA A 143 6.33 -7.83 6.30
C ALA A 143 5.39 -8.27 5.16
N VAL A 144 5.12 -9.57 4.98
CA VAL A 144 4.14 -10.06 4.00
C VAL A 144 2.76 -9.44 4.25
N GLY A 145 2.34 -9.33 5.52
CA GLY A 145 1.08 -8.69 5.89
C GLY A 145 1.02 -7.21 5.51
N VAL A 146 2.04 -6.43 5.89
CA VAL A 146 2.14 -4.99 5.60
C VAL A 146 2.17 -4.74 4.10
N TYR A 147 3.01 -5.46 3.35
CA TYR A 147 3.14 -5.29 1.91
C TYR A 147 1.89 -5.72 1.15
N ALA A 148 1.25 -6.83 1.52
CA ALA A 148 0.02 -7.28 0.86
C ALA A 148 -1.17 -6.34 1.14
N ALA A 149 -1.29 -5.83 2.36
CA ALA A 149 -2.31 -4.85 2.70
C ALA A 149 -2.10 -3.55 1.92
N TYR A 150 -0.87 -3.04 1.89
CA TYR A 150 -0.57 -1.79 1.17
C TYR A 150 -0.72 -1.94 -0.35
N ALA A 151 -0.31 -3.07 -0.92
CA ALA A 151 -0.56 -3.42 -2.32
C ALA A 151 -2.06 -3.30 -2.68
N THR A 152 -2.94 -3.75 -1.79
CA THR A 152 -4.39 -3.76 -2.02
C THR A 152 -5.02 -2.38 -1.79
N ASP A 153 -4.82 -1.82 -0.61
CA ASP A 153 -5.58 -0.67 -0.09
C ASP A 153 -4.74 0.62 0.06
N GLY A 154 -3.47 0.63 -0.39
CA GLY A 154 -2.58 1.79 -0.27
C GLY A 154 -3.04 3.01 -1.06
N ASP A 155 -2.58 4.20 -0.64
CA ASP A 155 -3.01 5.51 -1.16
C ASP A 155 -2.09 6.06 -2.27
N GLN A 156 -0.88 5.53 -2.43
CA GLN A 156 0.07 5.92 -3.50
C GLN A 156 0.30 4.80 -4.52
N SER A 157 -0.10 5.02 -5.76
CA SER A 157 -0.03 4.03 -6.85
C SER A 157 1.37 3.47 -7.08
N VAL A 158 2.41 4.30 -7.03
CA VAL A 158 3.81 3.88 -7.21
C VAL A 158 4.24 2.94 -6.07
N LEU A 159 3.91 3.29 -4.83
CA LEU A 159 4.21 2.45 -3.67
C LEU A 159 3.39 1.16 -3.66
N LYS A 160 2.15 1.16 -4.18
CA LYS A 160 1.35 -0.06 -4.35
C LYS A 160 2.04 -1.02 -5.31
N SER A 161 2.45 -0.54 -6.47
CA SER A 161 3.21 -1.32 -7.46
C SER A 161 4.53 -1.85 -6.89
N PHE A 162 5.25 -1.04 -6.11
CA PHE A 162 6.42 -1.50 -5.38
C PHE A 162 6.08 -2.63 -4.40
N ALA A 163 5.02 -2.47 -3.61
CA ALA A 163 4.60 -3.45 -2.62
C ALA A 163 4.18 -4.77 -3.30
N GLU A 164 3.32 -4.70 -4.32
CA GLU A 164 2.86 -5.84 -5.13
C GLU A 164 4.03 -6.66 -5.69
N LYS A 165 5.06 -5.99 -6.23
CA LYS A 165 6.25 -6.66 -6.80
C LYS A 165 7.20 -7.22 -5.74
N THR A 166 7.04 -6.84 -4.47
CA THR A 166 7.91 -7.28 -3.38
C THR A 166 7.29 -8.44 -2.59
N VAL A 167 5.96 -8.52 -2.52
CA VAL A 167 5.24 -9.62 -1.83
C VAL A 167 5.73 -11.02 -2.21
N PRO A 168 5.96 -11.38 -3.50
CA PRO A 168 6.43 -12.72 -3.85
C PRO A 168 7.80 -13.05 -3.25
N VAL A 169 8.71 -12.08 -3.23
CA VAL A 169 10.06 -12.25 -2.66
C VAL A 169 9.96 -12.51 -1.16
N LEU A 170 9.18 -11.71 -0.43
CA LEU A 170 8.98 -11.87 1.02
C LEU A 170 8.30 -13.20 1.38
N ARG A 171 7.39 -13.70 0.52
CA ARG A 171 6.78 -15.02 0.71
C ARG A 171 7.80 -16.14 0.50
N GLU A 172 8.62 -16.06 -0.53
CA GLU A 172 9.69 -17.02 -0.76
C GLU A 172 10.68 -17.06 0.42
N HIS A 173 11.01 -15.89 0.98
CA HIS A 173 11.85 -15.78 2.17
C HIS A 173 11.20 -16.47 3.37
N LEU A 174 9.91 -16.17 3.63
CA LEU A 174 9.13 -16.79 4.71
C LEU A 174 9.02 -18.31 4.57
N ASP A 175 8.80 -18.81 3.36
CA ASP A 175 8.68 -20.24 3.10
C ASP A 175 10.03 -20.95 3.28
N ALA A 176 11.11 -20.32 2.83
CA ALA A 176 12.46 -20.83 3.01
C ALA A 176 12.85 -20.92 4.50
N ILE A 177 12.58 -19.88 5.31
CA ILE A 177 12.96 -19.91 6.74
C ILE A 177 12.09 -20.89 7.55
N LYS A 178 10.82 -21.06 7.20
CA LYS A 178 9.93 -22.05 7.83
C LYS A 178 10.34 -23.49 7.57
N ALA A 179 11.05 -23.75 6.47
CA ALA A 179 11.56 -25.07 6.14
C ALA A 179 12.78 -25.46 7.00
N PHE A 180 13.30 -24.56 7.84
CA PHE A 180 14.43 -24.87 8.71
C PHE A 180 13.92 -25.75 9.84
N GLU A 181 14.29 -27.04 9.82
CA GLU A 181 14.05 -27.95 10.93
C GLU A 181 14.86 -27.46 12.14
N VAL A 182 14.19 -26.93 13.15
CA VAL A 182 14.78 -26.81 14.48
C VAL A 182 14.80 -28.22 15.07
N LYS A 183 15.85 -28.99 14.75
CA LYS A 183 16.10 -30.26 15.45
C LYS A 183 16.41 -29.93 16.90
N THR A 184 15.42 -30.15 17.76
CA THR A 184 15.53 -30.18 19.23
C THR A 184 16.39 -31.34 19.68
#